data_AF-A0A1K1ZYT9-F1
#
_entry.id   AF-A0A1K1ZYT9-F1
#
_cell.length_a   1.000
_cell.length_b   1.000
_cell.length_c   1.000
_cell.angle_alpha   90.00
_cell.angle_beta   90.00
_cell.angle_gamma   90.00
#
_symmetry.space_group_name_H-M   'P 1'
#
loop_
_entity.id
_entity.type
_entity.pdbx_description
1 polymer ?
#
loop_
_entity_poly.entity_id
_entity_poly.type
_entity_poly.pdbx_seq_one_letter_code
_entity_poly.pdbx_strand_id
1 'polypeptide(L)'
;MSTRVRFSPSRPSRHTLSSTSHALTLLGCSSLAALLPTVAQAEGFVEDAKATLNLRNAYFNRNFTNPNNAQGKAEEWTQSFILDAKSGFT
;
A
#
# COMPACT_ATOMS: atom_id res chain seq x y z
N MET A 1 -10.95 -54.75 67.03
CA MET A 1 -9.72 -55.49 66.68
C MET A 1 -9.70 -55.61 65.17
N SER A 2 -8.97 -54.73 64.47
CA SER A 2 -7.72 -55.05 63.76
C SER A 2 -7.99 -55.66 62.38
N THR A 3 -7.41 -55.31 61.23
CA THR A 3 -6.52 -54.22 60.77
C THR A 3 -6.57 -54.25 59.22
N ARG A 4 -6.46 -53.06 58.62
CA ARG A 4 -6.12 -52.68 57.23
C ARG A 4 -5.81 -53.80 56.21
N VAL A 5 -6.24 -53.59 54.96
CA VAL A 5 -5.30 -53.53 53.81
C VAL A 5 -5.74 -52.44 52.83
N ARG A 6 -4.75 -51.66 52.39
CA ARG A 6 -4.77 -50.51 51.48
C ARG A 6 -4.72 -51.00 50.03
N PHE A 7 -5.54 -50.42 49.14
CA PHE A 7 -5.27 -50.41 47.70
C PHE A 7 -5.54 -49.02 47.11
N SER A 8 -4.53 -48.48 46.45
CA SER A 8 -4.55 -47.28 45.60
C SER A 8 -4.52 -47.77 44.15
N PRO A 9 -5.26 -47.14 43.23
CA PRO A 9 -4.55 -46.69 42.03
C PRO A 9 -5.02 -45.37 41.40
N SER A 10 -4.08 -44.86 40.60
CA SER A 10 -4.18 -43.94 39.46
C SER A 10 -4.65 -42.50 39.67
N ARG A 11 -3.63 -41.64 39.71
CA ARG A 11 -3.62 -40.20 39.46
C ARG A 11 -4.01 -39.89 38.01
N PRO A 12 -5.00 -39.02 37.73
CA PRO A 12 -5.12 -38.40 36.42
C PRO A 12 -4.34 -37.08 36.41
N SER A 13 -3.34 -36.97 35.54
CA SER A 13 -2.75 -35.68 35.16
C SER A 13 -3.79 -34.90 34.35
N ARG A 14 -4.27 -33.78 34.88
CA ARG A 14 -4.88 -32.74 34.04
C ARG A 14 -3.95 -31.54 34.04
N HIS A 15 -3.20 -31.46 32.96
CA HIS A 15 -2.72 -30.21 32.39
C HIS A 15 -3.92 -29.28 32.16
N THR A 16 -3.61 -28.02 31.88
CA THR A 16 -4.50 -26.97 31.37
C THR A 16 -5.13 -26.05 32.41
N LEU A 17 -4.37 -25.05 32.84
CA LEU A 17 -4.89 -23.69 32.98
C LEU A 17 -3.84 -22.70 32.42
N SER A 18 -3.65 -22.76 31.11
CA SER A 18 -3.09 -21.67 30.31
C SER A 18 -4.15 -21.35 29.26
N SER A 19 -5.14 -20.56 29.63
CA SER A 19 -6.18 -20.08 28.69
C SER A 19 -6.69 -18.72 29.13
N THR A 20 -5.77 -17.79 29.39
CA THR A 20 -6.08 -16.38 29.67
C THR A 20 -5.29 -15.42 28.78
N SER A 21 -4.58 -15.93 27.76
CA SER A 21 -3.73 -15.12 26.87
C SER A 21 -4.38 -14.78 25.52
N HIS A 22 -5.41 -15.50 25.09
CA HIS A 22 -6.07 -15.29 23.79
C HIS A 22 -7.08 -14.13 23.79
N ALA A 23 -7.74 -13.87 24.92
CA ALA A 23 -8.69 -12.76 25.03
C ALA A 23 -8.00 -11.39 24.92
N LEU A 24 -6.79 -11.28 25.49
CA LEU A 24 -6.01 -10.05 25.52
C LEU A 24 -5.34 -9.73 24.17
N THR A 25 -5.01 -10.76 23.39
CA THR A 25 -4.48 -10.59 22.02
C THR A 25 -5.55 -10.16 21.03
N LEU A 26 -6.79 -10.65 21.16
CA LEU A 26 -7.91 -10.22 20.31
C LEU A 26 -8.35 -8.76 20.58
N LEU A 27 -8.30 -8.31 21.84
CA LEU A 27 -8.56 -6.91 22.22
C LEU A 27 -7.43 -5.94 21.82
N GLY A 28 -6.19 -6.42 21.76
CA GLY A 28 -5.04 -5.63 21.32
C GLY A 28 -4.99 -5.41 19.80
N CYS A 29 -5.57 -6.31 19.00
CA CYS A 29 -5.60 -6.17 17.55
C CYS A 29 -6.73 -5.24 17.05
N SER A 30 -7.82 -5.07 17.81
CA SER A 30 -8.93 -4.19 17.42
C SER A 30 -8.62 -2.70 17.62
N SER A 31 -7.74 -2.35 18.56
CA SER A 31 -7.32 -0.97 18.79
C SER A 31 -6.49 -0.40 17.63
N LEU A 32 -5.76 -1.24 16.90
CA LEU A 32 -4.96 -0.82 15.75
C LEU A 32 -5.82 -0.48 14.52
N ALA A 33 -6.99 -1.11 14.38
CA ALA A 33 -7.94 -0.81 13.30
C ALA A 33 -8.68 0.53 13.51
N ALA A 34 -8.83 0.98 14.75
CA ALA A 34 -9.46 2.26 15.09
C ALA A 34 -8.56 3.49 14.81
N LEU A 35 -7.26 3.26 14.57
CA LEU A 35 -6.29 4.29 14.17
C LEU A 35 -6.12 4.41 12.66
N LEU A 36 -6.81 3.56 11.86
CA LEU A 36 -6.84 3.71 10.41
C LEU A 36 -7.68 4.95 10.08
N PRO A 37 -7.18 5.90 9.27
CA PRO A 37 -7.99 7.01 8.78
C PRO A 37 -9.19 6.44 8.01
N THR A 38 -10.39 6.45 8.59
CA THR A 38 -11.63 5.95 7.97
C THR A 38 -12.29 6.97 7.04
N VAL A 39 -11.62 8.08 6.76
CA VAL A 39 -12.16 9.21 5.98
C VAL A 39 -11.39 9.38 4.68
N ALA A 40 -11.61 8.46 3.74
CA ALA A 40 -11.46 8.80 2.33
C ALA A 40 -12.69 9.62 1.93
N GLN A 41 -12.64 10.93 2.14
CA GLN A 41 -13.62 11.86 1.58
C GLN A 41 -13.18 12.12 0.14
N ALA A 42 -13.69 11.35 -0.81
CA ALA A 42 -13.69 11.79 -2.20
C ALA A 42 -14.81 12.83 -2.31
N GLU A 43 -14.49 14.08 -2.67
CA GLU A 43 -15.53 15.11 -2.87
C GLU A 43 -16.40 14.79 -4.10
N GLY A 44 -15.92 13.92 -4.99
CA GLY A 44 -16.65 13.35 -6.11
C GLY A 44 -15.85 13.36 -7.41
N PHE A 45 -16.41 12.75 -8.46
CA PHE A 45 -15.75 12.60 -9.77
C PHE A 45 -15.36 13.94 -10.41
N VAL A 46 -16.14 14.99 -10.19
CA VAL A 46 -15.96 16.32 -10.80
C VAL A 46 -15.25 17.26 -9.85
N GLU A 47 -15.59 17.19 -8.57
CA GLU A 47 -15.13 18.05 -7.51
C GLU A 47 -13.61 17.88 -7.31
N ASP A 48 -13.11 16.65 -7.38
CA ASP A 48 -11.67 16.34 -7.31
C ASP A 48 -10.99 16.30 -8.70
N ALA A 49 -11.67 16.72 -9.78
CA ALA A 49 -11.09 16.71 -11.12
C ALA A 49 -10.03 17.81 -11.30
N LYS A 50 -8.94 17.46 -11.99
CA LYS A 50 -7.84 18.38 -12.32
C LYS A 50 -7.46 18.23 -13.79
N ALA A 51 -7.45 19.34 -14.52
CA ALA A 51 -6.97 19.41 -15.88
C ALA A 51 -5.82 20.41 -16.01
N THR A 52 -4.75 20.01 -16.67
CA THR A 52 -3.58 20.85 -16.97
C THR A 52 -3.29 20.78 -18.46
N LEU A 53 -3.25 21.95 -19.11
CA LEU A 53 -2.83 22.07 -20.51
C LEU A 53 -1.42 22.65 -20.55
N ASN A 54 -0.47 21.86 -21.04
CA ASN A 54 0.91 22.28 -21.22
C ASN A 54 1.17 22.65 -22.69
N LEU A 55 1.48 23.93 -22.90
CA LEU A 55 1.89 24.47 -24.18
C LEU A 55 3.42 24.47 -24.24
N ARG A 56 3.99 23.55 -25.01
CA ARG A 56 5.44 23.39 -25.11
C ARG A 56 5.92 23.78 -26.50
N ASN A 57 6.72 24.83 -26.55
CA ASN A 57 7.47 25.21 -27.73
C ASN A 57 8.91 24.68 -27.59
N ALA A 58 9.36 23.81 -28.48
CA ALA A 58 10.66 23.14 -28.36
C ALA A 58 11.45 23.22 -29.68
N TYR A 59 12.61 23.85 -29.60
CA TYR A 59 13.62 23.86 -30.65
C TYR A 59 14.73 22.87 -30.30
N PHE A 60 15.03 21.95 -31.22
CA PHE A 60 16.06 20.94 -31.07
C PHE A 60 17.07 21.08 -32.20
N ASN A 61 18.34 21.26 -31.86
CA ASN A 61 19.43 21.31 -32.83
C ASN A 61 20.58 20.45 -32.32
N ARG A 62 20.92 19.43 -33.11
CA ARG A 62 21.99 18.48 -32.84
C ARG A 62 22.95 18.49 -34.02
N ASN A 63 24.19 18.85 -33.73
CA ASN A 63 25.31 18.70 -34.65
C ASN A 63 25.98 17.34 -34.44
N PHE A 64 26.15 16.56 -35.50
CA PHE A 64 26.85 15.28 -35.41
C PHE A 64 28.33 15.50 -35.74
N THR A 65 29.20 15.25 -34.76
CA THR A 65 30.65 15.50 -34.88
C THR A 65 31.44 14.31 -35.42
N ASN A 66 30.83 13.12 -35.49
CA ASN A 66 31.48 11.93 -36.03
C ASN A 66 31.33 11.89 -37.56
N PRO A 67 32.43 11.89 -38.33
CA PRO A 67 32.41 11.91 -39.79
C PRO A 67 31.86 10.64 -40.43
N ASN A 68 31.77 9.53 -39.69
CA ASN A 68 31.20 8.28 -40.17
C ASN A 68 29.67 8.21 -40.02
N ASN A 69 29.02 9.22 -39.42
CA ASN A 69 27.56 9.31 -39.43
C ASN A 69 27.08 9.80 -40.79
N ALA A 70 26.08 9.12 -41.36
CA ALA A 70 25.47 9.52 -42.62
C ALA A 70 24.76 10.88 -42.55
N GLN A 71 24.33 11.30 -41.36
CA GLN A 71 23.65 12.57 -41.11
C GLN A 71 24.55 13.52 -40.30
N GLY A 72 24.85 14.70 -40.86
CA GLY A 72 25.75 15.69 -40.23
C GLY A 72 25.06 16.66 -39.27
N LYS A 73 23.74 16.90 -39.43
CA LYS A 73 22.94 17.75 -38.55
C LYS A 73 21.50 17.25 -38.45
N ALA A 74 20.88 17.43 -37.29
CA ALA A 74 19.44 17.30 -37.09
C ALA A 74 18.91 18.58 -36.44
N GLU A 75 17.94 19.23 -37.08
CA GLU A 75 17.32 20.45 -36.56
C GLU A 75 15.81 20.38 -36.74
N GLU A 76 15.08 20.60 -35.65
CA GLU A 76 13.64 20.46 -35.60
C GLU A 76 13.05 21.54 -34.69
N TRP A 77 11.91 22.09 -35.09
CA TRP A 77 11.13 23.01 -34.27
C TRP A 77 9.70 22.48 -34.16
N THR A 78 9.23 22.29 -32.93
CA THR A 78 7.92 21.72 -32.65
C THR A 78 7.13 22.58 -31.67
N GLN A 79 5.84 22.70 -31.92
CA GLN A 79 4.86 23.24 -30.99
C GLN A 79 3.96 22.09 -30.55
N SER A 80 3.95 21.79 -29.24
CA SER A 80 3.17 20.71 -28.65
C SER A 80 2.07 21.27 -27.75
N PHE A 81 0.94 20.57 -27.72
CA PHE A 81 -0.20 20.82 -26.83
C PHE A 81 -0.46 19.52 -26.06
N ILE A 82 -0.17 19.49 -24.76
CA ILE A 82 -0.28 18.28 -23.94
C ILE A 82 -1.37 18.51 -22.90
N LEU A 83 -2.48 17.77 -23.02
CA LEU A 83 -3.58 17.83 -22.06
C LEU A 83 -3.47 16.65 -21.09
N ASP A 84 -3.30 16.96 -19.80
CA ASP A 84 -3.37 16.01 -18.69
C ASP A 84 -4.66 16.28 -17.91
N ALA A 85 -5.66 15.42 -18.08
CA ALA A 85 -6.95 15.52 -17.39
C ALA A 85 -7.14 14.29 -16.49
N LYS A 86 -7.36 14.54 -15.21
CA LYS A 86 -7.55 13.55 -14.15
C LYS A 86 -8.91 13.79 -13.52
N SER A 87 -9.75 12.76 -13.47
CA SER A 87 -11.01 12.82 -12.74
C SER A 87 -10.79 12.51 -11.26
N GLY A 88 -11.73 12.95 -10.43
CA GLY A 88 -11.85 12.49 -9.04
C GLY A 88 -12.28 11.03 -8.94
N PHE A 89 -12.27 10.51 -7.72
CA PHE A 89 -12.87 9.22 -7.39
C PHE A 89 -14.34 9.41 -7.02
N THR A 90 -15.16 8.39 -7.27
CA THR A 90 -16.60 8.37 -6.92
C THR A 90 -16.82 7.82 -5.52
#